data_AF-A0A4W6FGI6-F1
#
_entry.id   AF-A0A4W6FGI6-F1
#
_cell.length_a   1.000
_cell.length_b   1.000
_cell.length_c   1.000
_cell.angle_alpha   90.00
_cell.angle_beta   90.00
_cell.angle_gamma   90.00
#
_symmetry.space_group_name_H-M   'P 1'
#
loop_
_entity.id
_entity.type
_entity.pdbx_description
1 polymer ?
#
loop_
_entity_poly.entity_id
_entity_poly.type
_entity_poly.pdbx_seq_one_letter_code
_entity_poly.pdbx_strand_id
1 'polypeptide(L)'
;MFMCDGRRKNTSLSSYYISHEHLLGSTTADNMARIAAFLKNAWNKEPVIMASCVIGALGFALPLISPMTKYSGMINSAVPYNYPVPVRDDGNMPEIPAHPCEPKGNNLEWLKNL
;
A
#
# COMPACT_ATOMS: atom_id res chain seq x y z
N MET A 1 42.70 23.45 -49.08
CA MET A 1 42.03 24.28 -48.08
C MET A 1 40.70 23.62 -47.76
N PHE A 2 40.60 23.05 -46.55
CA PHE A 2 39.40 22.40 -46.03
C PHE A 2 38.33 23.45 -45.78
N MET A 3 37.17 23.35 -46.41
CA MET A 3 35.92 23.88 -45.86
C MET A 3 34.77 23.06 -46.46
N CYS A 4 34.26 22.12 -45.67
CA CYS A 4 33.02 21.40 -45.95
C CYS A 4 31.92 22.15 -45.17
N ASP A 5 31.04 22.81 -45.90
CA ASP A 5 29.92 23.59 -45.37
C ASP A 5 28.77 22.67 -44.93
N GLY A 6 28.12 23.05 -43.84
CA GLY A 6 27.22 22.26 -43.03
C GLY A 6 25.91 21.89 -43.74
N ARG A 7 25.68 20.58 -43.91
CA ARG A 7 24.46 20.03 -44.50
C ARG A 7 23.27 20.19 -43.54
N ARG A 8 22.39 21.14 -43.87
CA ARG A 8 21.05 21.34 -43.27
C ARG A 8 20.09 20.18 -43.61
N LYS A 9 19.18 19.96 -42.66
CA LYS A 9 18.13 18.95 -42.49
C LYS A 9 17.08 18.87 -43.62
N ASN A 10 16.64 17.65 -43.95
CA ASN A 10 15.28 17.27 -44.41
C ASN A 10 15.14 15.73 -44.44
N THR A 11 14.56 15.11 -43.41
CA THR A 11 13.25 14.44 -43.43
C THR A 11 12.95 13.53 -44.63
N SER A 12 12.61 12.28 -44.29
CA SER A 12 11.85 11.27 -45.04
C SER A 12 12.69 10.13 -45.63
N LEU A 13 12.22 8.90 -45.35
CA LEU A 13 12.58 7.60 -45.96
C LEU A 13 13.75 6.83 -45.33
N SER A 14 13.44 6.03 -44.31
CA SER A 14 13.71 4.59 -44.30
C SER A 14 13.06 4.01 -43.04
N SER A 15 11.74 3.85 -43.04
CA SER A 15 11.10 2.56 -43.33
C SER A 15 11.58 1.44 -42.41
N TYR A 16 10.99 1.40 -41.22
CA TYR A 16 10.42 0.19 -40.61
C TYR A 16 11.05 -1.15 -41.05
N TYR A 17 12.26 -1.46 -40.60
CA TYR A 17 12.67 -2.85 -40.45
C TYR A 17 12.00 -3.40 -39.17
N ILE A 18 10.71 -3.69 -39.29
CA ILE A 18 9.99 -4.59 -38.40
C ILE A 18 10.47 -5.99 -38.79
N SER A 19 11.60 -6.44 -38.21
CA SER A 19 11.93 -7.86 -38.19
C SER A 19 11.01 -8.53 -37.18
N HIS A 20 10.07 -9.29 -37.70
CA HIS A 20 9.29 -10.29 -36.98
C HIS A 20 10.23 -11.37 -36.41
N GLU A 21 10.70 -11.18 -35.18
CA GLU A 21 11.27 -12.25 -34.35
C GLU A 21 10.44 -12.29 -33.06
N HIS A 22 9.38 -13.09 -33.09
CA HIS A 22 8.56 -13.40 -31.93
C HIS A 22 9.31 -14.43 -31.07
N LEU A 23 10.38 -14.02 -30.39
CA LEU A 23 11.15 -14.88 -29.49
C LEU A 23 10.66 -14.71 -28.05
N LEU A 24 9.68 -15.57 -27.74
CA LEU A 24 9.24 -16.04 -26.43
C LEU A 24 10.33 -15.94 -25.33
N GLY A 25 10.28 -14.91 -24.47
CA GLY A 25 11.07 -14.96 -23.22
C GLY A 25 11.38 -13.67 -22.45
N SER A 26 11.11 -12.45 -22.95
CA SER A 26 11.64 -11.22 -22.30
C SER A 26 10.67 -10.04 -22.15
N THR A 27 9.35 -10.23 -22.33
CA THR A 27 8.41 -9.08 -22.27
C THR A 27 8.37 -8.41 -20.88
N THR A 28 8.59 -9.18 -19.81
CA THR A 28 8.55 -8.66 -18.43
C THR A 28 9.70 -7.69 -18.15
N ALA A 29 10.93 -8.02 -18.56
CA ALA A 29 12.10 -7.18 -18.28
C ALA A 29 12.01 -5.83 -19.02
N ASP A 30 11.57 -5.86 -20.29
CA ASP A 30 11.43 -4.68 -21.13
C ASP A 30 10.33 -3.73 -20.61
N ASN A 31 9.21 -4.30 -20.15
CA ASN A 31 8.13 -3.55 -19.52
C ASN A 31 8.56 -2.93 -18.18
N MET A 32 9.30 -3.67 -17.34
CA MET A 32 9.83 -3.14 -16.07
C MET A 32 10.85 -2.02 -16.29
N ALA A 33 11.69 -2.11 -17.31
CA ALA A 33 12.63 -1.06 -17.69
C ALA A 33 11.91 0.22 -18.14
N ARG A 34 10.82 0.08 -18.91
CA ARG A 34 9.98 1.21 -19.34
C ARG A 34 9.27 1.90 -18.17
N ILE A 35 8.71 1.12 -17.24
CA ILE A 35 8.07 1.64 -16.02
C ILE A 35 9.10 2.41 -15.18
N ALA A 36 10.27 1.83 -14.94
CA ALA A 36 11.32 2.50 -14.16
C ALA A 36 11.80 3.82 -14.80
N ALA A 37 11.93 3.87 -16.13
CA ALA A 37 12.27 5.09 -16.85
C ALA A 37 11.17 6.16 -16.72
N PHE A 38 9.90 5.75 -16.80
CA PHE A 38 8.75 6.65 -16.60
C PHE A 38 8.72 7.22 -15.18
N LEU A 39 8.87 6.39 -14.13
CA LEU A 39 8.87 6.87 -12.75
C LEU A 39 10.00 7.88 -12.49
N LYS A 40 11.21 7.61 -12.99
CA LYS A 40 12.34 8.56 -12.87
C LYS A 40 12.04 9.88 -13.57
N ASN A 41 11.45 9.83 -14.76
CA ASN A 41 11.07 11.03 -15.50
C ASN A 41 9.94 11.81 -14.79
N ALA A 42 8.92 11.11 -14.28
CA ALA A 42 7.80 11.72 -13.58
C ALA A 42 8.23 12.37 -12.25
N TRP A 43 9.19 11.76 -11.53
CA TRP A 43 9.78 12.34 -10.32
C TRP A 43 10.57 13.63 -10.62
N ASN A 44 11.28 13.69 -11.74
CA ASN A 44 12.06 14.87 -12.12
C ASN A 44 11.20 16.02 -12.65
N LYS A 45 10.06 15.72 -13.30
CA LYS A 45 9.18 16.74 -13.89
C LYS A 45 8.12 17.24 -12.91
N GLU A 46 7.42 16.32 -12.25
CA GLU A 46 6.25 16.62 -11.41
C GLU A 46 6.32 15.84 -10.08
N PRO A 47 7.31 16.14 -9.23
CA PRO A 47 7.56 15.39 -8.00
C PRO A 47 6.36 15.41 -7.04
N VAL A 48 5.63 16.52 -6.98
CA VAL A 48 4.50 16.69 -6.07
C VAL A 48 3.36 15.72 -6.42
N ILE A 49 3.03 15.61 -7.70
CA ILE A 49 1.95 14.72 -8.16
C ILE A 49 2.37 13.27 -7.94
N MET A 50 3.60 12.89 -8.32
CA MET A 50 4.12 11.55 -8.08
C MET A 50 4.12 11.17 -6.59
N ALA A 51 4.59 12.05 -5.71
CA ALA A 51 4.57 11.81 -4.27
C ALA A 51 3.15 11.64 -3.73
N SER A 52 2.20 12.49 -4.16
CA SER A 52 0.80 12.40 -3.73
C SER A 52 0.15 11.07 -4.12
N CYS A 53 0.38 10.59 -5.35
CA CYS A 53 -0.11 9.29 -5.81
C CYS A 53 0.50 8.14 -4.99
N VAL A 54 1.80 8.19 -4.70
CA VAL A 54 2.48 7.16 -3.90
C VAL A 54 1.94 7.14 -2.48
N ILE A 55 1.80 8.29 -1.83
CA ILE A 55 1.26 8.38 -0.47
C ILE A 55 -0.19 7.92 -0.43
N GLY A 56 -1.02 8.27 -1.42
CA GLY A 56 -2.39 7.80 -1.51
C GLY A 56 -2.48 6.29 -1.67
N ALA A 57 -1.67 5.70 -2.55
CA ALA A 57 -1.61 4.25 -2.74
C ALA A 57 -1.12 3.53 -1.47
N LEU A 58 -0.08 4.04 -0.82
CA LEU A 58 0.43 3.49 0.44
C LEU A 58 -0.59 3.62 1.56
N GLY A 59 -1.26 4.76 1.71
CA GLY A 59 -2.29 4.98 2.71
C GLY A 59 -3.47 4.02 2.59
N PHE A 60 -3.79 3.57 1.38
CA PHE A 60 -4.81 2.55 1.14
C PHE A 60 -4.30 1.12 1.39
N ALA A 61 -3.09 0.81 0.92
CA ALA A 61 -2.54 -0.55 1.01
C ALA A 61 -2.06 -0.91 2.42
N LEU A 62 -1.44 0.02 3.15
CA LEU A 62 -0.82 -0.23 4.46
C LEU A 62 -1.82 -0.73 5.51
N PRO A 63 -3.03 -0.15 5.68
CA PRO A 63 -3.99 -0.65 6.66
C PRO A 63 -4.45 -2.08 6.40
N LEU A 64 -4.46 -2.53 5.14
CA LEU A 64 -4.89 -3.87 4.75
C LEU A 64 -3.82 -4.94 5.01
N ILE A 65 -2.55 -4.56 4.89
CA ILE A 65 -1.41 -5.48 5.06
C ILE A 65 -0.93 -5.48 6.51
N SER A 66 -1.10 -4.37 7.23
CA SER A 66 -0.54 -4.21 8.57
C SER A 66 -1.27 -5.07 9.61
N PRO A 67 -0.55 -5.93 10.36
CA PRO A 67 -1.15 -6.67 11.48
C PRO A 67 -1.58 -5.75 12.63
N MET A 68 -1.06 -4.52 12.68
CA MET A 68 -1.37 -3.54 13.73
C MET A 68 -2.79 -2.96 13.63
N THR A 69 -3.39 -2.98 12.43
CA THR A 69 -4.76 -2.47 12.22
C THR A 69 -5.77 -3.21 13.10
N LYS A 70 -5.53 -4.50 13.39
CA LYS A 70 -6.36 -5.29 14.32
C LYS A 70 -6.41 -4.67 15.72
N TYR A 71 -5.27 -4.28 16.26
CA TYR A 71 -5.18 -3.72 17.62
C TYR A 71 -5.88 -2.37 17.71
N SER A 72 -5.85 -1.55 16.66
CA SER A 72 -6.61 -0.29 16.62
C SER A 72 -8.12 -0.51 16.82
N GLY A 73 -8.69 -1.51 16.13
CA GLY A 73 -10.10 -1.88 16.31
C GLY A 73 -10.40 -2.46 17.70
N MET A 74 -9.51 -3.34 18.20
CA MET A 74 -9.64 -3.91 19.55
C MET A 74 -9.61 -2.83 20.63
N ILE A 75 -8.70 -1.85 20.55
CA ILE A 75 -8.61 -0.73 21.50
C ILE A 75 -9.92 0.05 21.51
N ASN A 76 -10.45 0.40 20.33
CA ASN A 76 -11.69 1.17 20.24
C ASN A 76 -12.88 0.42 20.86
N SER A 77 -12.95 -0.91 20.67
CA SER A 77 -13.99 -1.74 21.28
C SER A 77 -13.85 -1.92 22.80
N ALA A 78 -12.62 -1.80 23.32
CA ALA A 78 -12.32 -2.02 24.73
C ALA A 78 -12.57 -0.79 25.61
N VAL A 79 -12.70 0.41 25.02
CA VAL A 79 -12.92 1.65 25.77
C VAL A 79 -14.41 1.79 26.13
N PRO A 80 -14.77 1.75 27.43
CA PRO A 80 -16.16 1.88 27.84
C PRO A 80 -16.54 3.37 27.92
N TYR A 81 -17.18 3.89 26.88
CA TYR A 81 -17.76 5.25 26.92
C TYR A 81 -19.07 5.32 27.71
N ASN A 82 -19.80 4.21 27.75
CA ASN A 82 -21.02 4.06 28.53
C ASN A 82 -20.74 3.19 29.76
N TYR A 83 -21.46 3.45 30.85
CA TYR A 83 -21.37 2.62 32.05
C TYR A 83 -21.86 1.20 31.73
N PRO A 84 -21.05 0.15 31.95
CA PRO A 84 -21.46 -1.22 31.66
C PRO A 84 -22.49 -1.68 32.70
N VAL A 85 -23.74 -1.85 32.26
CA VAL A 85 -24.84 -2.28 33.13
C VAL A 85 -24.70 -3.78 33.42
N PRO A 86 -24.65 -4.20 34.70
CA PRO A 86 -24.60 -5.61 35.06
C PRO A 86 -25.83 -6.38 34.58
N VAL A 87 -25.60 -7.59 34.07
CA VAL A 87 -26.66 -8.51 33.67
C VAL A 87 -27.26 -9.16 34.93
N ARG A 88 -28.57 -9.41 34.91
CA ARG A 88 -29.25 -10.11 36.00
C ARG A 88 -28.92 -11.60 35.95
N ASP A 89 -28.45 -12.15 37.07
CA ASP A 89 -28.08 -13.57 37.16
C ASP A 89 -29.31 -14.50 37.07
N ASP A 90 -29.24 -15.49 36.17
CA ASP A 90 -30.22 -16.56 35.96
C ASP A 90 -29.72 -17.93 36.47
N GLY A 91 -28.50 -17.98 37.01
CA GLY A 91 -27.85 -19.18 37.54
C GLY A 91 -27.13 -20.03 36.48
N ASN A 92 -27.16 -19.66 35.19
CA ASN A 92 -26.53 -20.43 34.10
C ASN A 92 -25.71 -19.54 33.13
N MET A 93 -24.88 -18.65 33.68
CA MET A 93 -23.98 -17.78 32.90
C MET A 93 -22.49 -18.00 33.24
N PRO A 94 -21.86 -19.10 32.81
CA PRO A 94 -20.48 -19.40 33.17
C PRO A 94 -19.44 -18.39 32.63
N GLU A 95 -19.78 -17.67 31.55
CA GLU A 95 -18.93 -16.72 30.83
C GLU A 95 -18.93 -15.30 31.42
N ILE A 96 -19.99 -14.93 32.16
CA ILE A 96 -20.15 -13.59 32.71
C ILE A 96 -19.48 -13.53 34.09
N PRO A 97 -18.54 -12.59 34.32
CA PRO A 97 -17.90 -12.45 35.62
C PRO A 97 -18.87 -11.87 36.64
N ALA A 98 -18.85 -12.37 37.88
CA ALA A 98 -19.63 -11.82 38.98
C ALA A 98 -18.97 -10.55 39.57
N HIS A 99 -17.66 -10.40 39.39
CA HIS A 99 -16.88 -9.27 39.89
C HIS A 99 -15.75 -8.87 38.92
N PRO A 100 -15.37 -7.58 38.82
CA PRO A 100 -14.34 -7.12 37.89
C PRO A 100 -12.95 -7.75 38.06
N CYS A 101 -12.61 -8.21 39.26
CA CYS A 101 -11.32 -8.85 39.54
C CYS A 101 -11.28 -10.35 39.23
N GLU A 102 -12.38 -10.94 38.76
CA GLU A 102 -12.36 -12.34 38.35
C GLU A 102 -11.53 -12.54 37.09
N PRO A 103 -10.88 -13.71 36.92
CA PRO A 103 -10.11 -14.01 35.71
C PRO A 103 -10.99 -14.25 34.48
N LYS A 104 -12.32 -14.22 34.63
CA LYS A 104 -13.29 -14.45 33.57
C LYS A 104 -13.58 -13.17 32.79
N GLY A 105 -13.85 -13.32 31.49
CA GLY A 105 -14.18 -12.23 30.59
C GLY A 105 -12.98 -11.66 29.83
N ASN A 106 -13.20 -10.54 29.17
CA ASN A 106 -12.21 -9.93 28.29
C ASN A 106 -11.14 -9.20 29.10
N ASN A 107 -9.95 -9.80 29.20
CA ASN A 107 -8.79 -9.14 29.80
C ASN A 107 -8.05 -8.22 28.81
N LEU A 108 -7.36 -7.22 29.35
CA LEU A 108 -6.60 -6.23 28.59
C LEU A 108 -5.08 -6.46 28.70
N GLU A 109 -4.64 -7.69 29.03
CA GLU A 109 -3.22 -8.00 29.16
C GLU A 109 -2.47 -7.81 27.84
N TRP A 110 -3.12 -8.10 26.70
CA TRP A 110 -2.55 -7.83 25.39
C TRP A 110 -2.28 -6.34 25.14
N LEU A 111 -3.08 -5.44 25.73
CA LEU A 111 -2.92 -3.99 25.57
C LEU A 111 -1.82 -3.45 26.49
N LYS A 112 -1.65 -4.05 27.68
CA LYS A 112 -0.56 -3.71 28.60
C LYS A 112 0.82 -4.11 28.07
N ASN A 113 0.87 -5.17 27.27
CA ASN A 113 2.09 -5.74 26.70
C ASN A 113 2.31 -5.36 25.21
N LEU A 114 1.47 -4.48 24.67
CA LEU A 114 1.59 -3.96 23.30
C LEU A 114 2.75 -2.96 23.19
#